data_AF-A0AAU6SBE6-F1
#
_entry.id   AF-A0AAU6SBE6-F1
#
_cell.length_a   1.000
_cell.length_b   1.000
_cell.length_c   1.000
_cell.angle_alpha   90.00
_cell.angle_beta   90.00
_cell.angle_gamma   90.00
#
_symmetry.space_group_name_H-M   'P 1'
#
loop_
_entity.id
_entity.type
_entity.pdbx_description
1 polymer ?
#
loop_
_entity_poly.entity_id
_entity_poly.type
_entity_poly.pdbx_seq_one_letter_code
_entity_poly.pdbx_strand_id
1 'polypeptide(L)' 'MDAETLFDHRDLWGLDPEPNVGVFELLTPGERATLQSLSAGGNIRLEQERIPWSYALAAGVFLSRPPKRWLGAGA' A
#
# COMPACT_ATOMS: atom_id res chain seq x y z
N MET A 1 1.35 1.29 -5.08
CA MET A 1 2.37 0.86 -4.09
C MET A 1 3.34 -0.07 -4.77
N ASP A 2 4.57 -0.16 -4.29
CA ASP A 2 5.56 -1.13 -4.75
C ASP A 2 5.55 -2.43 -3.93
N ALA A 3 6.31 -3.42 -4.41
CA ALA A 3 6.41 -4.73 -3.80
C ALA A 3 7.18 -4.71 -2.49
N GLU A 4 8.18 -3.83 -2.34
CA GLU A 4 8.95 -3.68 -1.10
C GLU A 4 8.02 -3.30 0.05
N THR A 5 7.21 -2.25 -0.14
CA THR A 5 6.21 -1.82 0.83
C THR A 5 5.22 -2.94 1.18
N LEU A 6 4.81 -3.75 0.20
CA LEU A 6 3.91 -4.88 0.42
C LEU A 6 4.54 -5.95 1.33
N PHE A 7 5.78 -6.33 1.07
CA PHE A 7 6.43 -7.44 1.78
C PHE A 7 6.99 -7.06 3.15
N ASP A 8 7.32 -5.78 3.36
CA ASP A 8 7.76 -5.24 4.65
C ASP A 8 6.63 -5.19 5.68
N HIS A 9 5.37 -5.13 5.23
CA HIS A 9 4.19 -5.00 6.08
C HIS A 9 3.29 -6.26 6.02
N ARG A 10 3.92 -7.44 5.98
CA ARG A 10 3.23 -8.75 5.97
C ARG A 10 2.29 -8.95 7.16
N ASP A 11 2.61 -8.36 8.30
CA ASP A 11 1.78 -8.35 9.51
C ASP A 11 0.47 -7.55 9.34
N LEU A 12 0.39 -6.69 8.33
CA LEU A 12 -0.79 -5.89 8.00
C LEU A 12 -1.61 -6.48 6.84
N TRP A 13 -1.30 -7.71 6.42
CA TRP A 13 -2.07 -8.39 5.38
C TRP A 13 -3.42 -8.89 5.94
N GLY A 14 -4.47 -8.66 5.17
CA GLY A 14 -5.78 -9.29 5.34
C GLY A 14 -6.17 -10.05 4.08
N LEU A 15 -7.24 -10.84 4.16
CA LEU A 15 -7.90 -11.36 2.96
C LEU A 15 -8.82 -10.27 2.40
N ASP A 16 -8.81 -10.12 1.09
CA ASP A 16 -9.80 -9.32 0.39
C ASP A 16 -11.04 -10.18 0.11
N PRO A 17 -12.19 -9.91 0.74
CA PRO A 17 -13.42 -10.64 0.44
C PRO A 17 -13.95 -10.33 -0.97
N GLU A 18 -13.57 -9.18 -1.54
CA GLU A 18 -14.08 -8.68 -2.82
C GLU A 18 -12.92 -8.12 -3.68
N PRO A 19 -11.97 -8.98 -4.11
CA PRO A 19 -10.80 -8.54 -4.84
C PRO A 19 -11.17 -7.91 -6.17
N ASN A 20 -10.53 -6.79 -6.49
CA ASN A 20 -10.70 -6.16 -7.78
C ASN A 20 -9.95 -6.95 -8.87
N VAL A 21 -10.70 -7.62 -9.74
CA VAL A 21 -10.19 -8.44 -10.86
C VAL A 21 -10.10 -7.67 -12.19
N GLY A 22 -10.22 -6.34 -12.15
CA GLY A 22 -10.16 -5.50 -13.34
C GLY A 22 -8.80 -5.48 -14.04
N VAL A 23 -8.81 -5.11 -15.32
CA VAL A 23 -7.58 -4.82 -16.07
C VAL A 23 -7.22 -3.35 -15.86
N PHE A 24 -6.04 -3.11 -15.31
CA PHE A 24 -5.53 -1.77 -15.05
C PHE A 24 -4.40 -1.42 -16.02
N GLU A 25 -4.74 -0.70 -17.08
CA GLU A 25 -3.81 -0.33 -18.15
C GLU A 25 -2.75 0.67 -17.68
N LEU A 26 -3.11 1.54 -16.74
CA LEU A 26 -2.25 2.62 -16.24
C LEU A 26 -1.22 2.17 -15.19
N LEU A 27 -1.26 0.92 -14.75
CA LEU A 27 -0.25 0.42 -13.81
C LEU A 27 1.12 0.38 -14.47
N THR A 28 2.09 0.95 -13.77
CA THR A 28 3.51 0.74 -14.07
C THR A 28 3.85 -0.76 -13.97
N PRO A 29 4.96 -1.22 -14.58
CA PRO A 29 5.40 -2.60 -14.46
C PRO A 29 5.55 -3.07 -12.99
N GLY A 30 6.07 -2.21 -12.11
CA GLY A 30 6.24 -2.52 -10.69
C GLY A 30 4.91 -2.65 -9.93
N GLU A 31 3.95 -1.75 -10.19
CA GLU A 31 2.62 -1.85 -9.59
C GLU A 31 1.87 -3.08 -10.08
N ARG A 32 2.02 -3.46 -11.34
CA ARG A 32 1.43 -4.68 -11.90
C ARG A 32 2.01 -5.94 -11.26
N ALA A 33 3.32 -6.00 -11.03
CA ALA A 33 3.96 -7.10 -10.31
C ALA A 33 3.48 -7.18 -8.84
N THR A 34 3.28 -6.02 -8.22
CA THR A 34 2.72 -5.92 -6.86
C THR A 34 1.29 -6.45 -6.82
N LEU A 35 0.43 -6.05 -7.78
CA LEU A 35 -0.94 -6.56 -7.91
C LEU A 35 -0.97 -8.09 -8.12
N GLN A 36 -0.09 -8.62 -8.97
CA GLN A 36 0.04 -10.07 -9.17
C GLN A 36 0.41 -10.80 -7.88
N SER A 37 1.29 -10.21 -7.06
CA SER A 37 1.67 -10.77 -5.77
C SER A 37 0.49 -10.81 -4.79
N LEU A 38 -0.35 -9.77 -4.78
CA LEU A 38 -1.58 -9.75 -3.98
C LEU A 38 -2.54 -10.87 -4.39
N SER A 39 -2.78 -11.04 -5.69
CA SER A 39 -3.64 -12.12 -6.21
C SER A 39 -3.07 -13.51 -5.90
N ALA A 40 -1.77 -13.71 -6.12
CA ALA A 40 -1.10 -14.99 -5.88
C ALA A 40 -1.08 -15.40 -4.40
N GLY A 41 -1.11 -14.43 -3.47
CA GLY A 41 -1.23 -14.66 -2.03
C GLY A 41 -2.60 -15.17 -1.57
N GLY A 42 -3.54 -15.43 -2.48
CA GLY A 42 -4.91 -15.78 -2.15
C GLY A 42 -5.82 -14.56 -2.03
N ASN A 43 -5.59 -13.56 -2.89
CA ASN A 43 -6.29 -12.26 -2.88
C ASN A 43 -6.10 -11.54 -1.54
N ILE A 44 -4.85 -11.32 -1.17
CA ILE A 44 -4.52 -10.53 0.02
C ILE A 44 -4.73 -9.04 -0.26
N ARG A 45 -5.08 -8.28 0.78
CA ARG A 45 -5.06 -6.82 0.78
C ARG A 45 -4.11 -6.32 1.85
N LEU A 46 -3.44 -5.21 1.58
CA LEU A 46 -2.63 -4.51 2.57
C LEU A 46 -3.48 -3.41 3.21
N GLU A 47 -3.62 -3.43 4.53
CA GLU A 47 -4.30 -2.38 5.30
C GLU A 47 -3.40 -1.13 5.37
N GLN A 48 -3.23 -0.44 4.25
CA GLN A 48 -2.27 0.65 4.07
C GLN A 48 -2.43 1.78 5.09
N GLU A 49 -3.66 2.05 5.52
CA GLU A 49 -3.99 3.05 6.56
C GLU A 49 -3.34 2.75 7.93
N ARG A 50 -2.90 1.50 8.16
CA ARG A 50 -2.20 1.07 9.38
C ARG A 50 -0.68 1.22 9.28
N ILE A 51 -0.13 1.49 8.09
CA ILE A 51 1.31 1.72 7.90
C ILE A 51 1.71 3.01 8.65
N PRO A 52 2.78 2.99 9.46
CA PRO A 52 3.25 4.18 10.14
C PRO A 52 3.48 5.35 9.18
N TRP A 53 2.96 6.53 9.52
CA TRP A 53 3.04 7.69 8.63
C TRP A 53 4.48 8.09 8.29
N SER A 54 5.43 7.89 9.20
CA SER A 54 6.86 8.11 8.95
C SER A 54 7.40 7.25 7.79
N TYR A 55 6.91 6.02 7.64
CA TYR A 55 7.25 5.16 6.51
C TYR A 55 6.65 5.71 5.22
N ALA A 56 5.35 6.05 5.22
CA ALA A 56 4.66 6.59 4.04
C ALA A 56 5.30 7.88 3.51
N LEU A 57 5.74 8.76 4.42
CA LEU A 57 6.49 9.98 4.08
C LEU A 57 7.84 9.66 3.41
N ALA A 58 8.57 8.66 3.93
CA ALA A 58 9.87 8.27 3.39
C ALA A 58 9.76 7.56 2.03
N ALA A 59 8.75 6.69 1.87
CA ALA A 59 8.51 5.93 0.65
C ALA A 59 7.79 6.73 -0.46
N GLY A 60 7.26 7.93 -0.14
CA GLY A 60 6.50 8.75 -1.10
C GLY A 60 5.11 8.18 -1.44
N VAL A 61 4.61 7.21 -0.68
CA VAL A 61 3.29 6.59 -0.86
C VAL A 61 2.24 7.48 -0.20
N PHE A 62 1.84 8.56 -0.87
CA PHE A 62 0.78 9.46 -0.40
C PHE A 62 -0.57 9.10 -1.02
N LEU A 63 -1.46 8.54 -0.21
CA LEU A 63 -2.90 8.71 -0.40
C LEU A 63 -3.36 9.84 0.53
N SER A 64 -4.24 10.72 0.03
CA SER A 64 -4.49 12.08 0.50
C SER A 64 -4.43 12.30 2.04
N ARG A 65 -3.48 13.17 2.45
CA ARG A 65 -3.41 13.95 3.70
C ARG A 65 -2.89 13.22 4.97
N PRO A 66 -1.78 13.71 5.59
CA PRO A 66 -1.31 13.25 6.90
C PRO A 66 -2.33 13.38 8.02
N PRO A 67 -2.26 12.54 9.08
CA PRO A 67 -2.95 12.81 10.33
C PRO A 67 -2.49 14.16 10.92
N LYS A 68 -3.45 14.94 11.46
CA LYS A 68 -3.26 16.33 11.95
C LYS A 68 -2.03 16.54 12.85
N ARG A 69 -1.62 15.51 13.60
CA ARG A 69 -0.46 15.52 14.52
C ARG A 69 0.88 15.82 13.83
N TRP A 70 0.99 15.65 12.51
CA TRP A 70 2.23 15.80 11.77
C TRP A 70 2.34 17.13 10.99
N LEU A 71 1.29 17.96 10.98
CA LEU A 71 1.30 19.28 10.32
C LEU A 71 1.92 20.40 11.18
N GLY A 72 2.53 20.07 12.34
CA GLY A 72 3.02 21.08 13.30
C GLY A 72 4.35 20.77 13.99
N ALA A 73 5.08 19.73 13.59
CA ALA A 73 6.40 19.43 14.14
C ALA A 73 7.50 19.91 13.18
N GLY A 74 7.60 21.22 13.05
CA GLY A 74 8.68 21.93 12.37
C GLY A 74 9.06 23.15 13.19
N ALA A 75 9.95 22.95 14.17
CA ALA A 75 10.78 23.96 14.81
C ALA A 75 12.05 23.28 15.33
#